data_AF-A0A8J2H242-F1
#
_entry.id   AF-A0A8J2H242-F1
#
_cell.length_a   1.000
_cell.length_b   1.000
_cell.length_c   1.000
_cell.angle_alpha   90.00
_cell.angle_beta   90.00
_cell.angle_gamma   90.00
#
_symmetry.space_group_name_H-M   'P 1'
#
loop_
_entity.id
_entity.type
_entity.pdbx_description
1 polymer ?
#
loop_
_entity_poly.entity_id
_entity_poly.type
_entity_poly.pdbx_seq_one_letter_code
_entity_poly.pdbx_strand_id
1 'polypeptide(L)'
;MNFNRIYNNSRSVSNNLIRSFSVGKCENAEIKSKPKTAILMLNMGGPTKVEQVGDYFKLGPWIAKRRTPEVMKKYSEIGGGSPILKWSNLQGELMTKELDKISPETGPHKHYVAFRYADPLTDITLQQLEADGIEHTVIFSQYPQYSCATSGSSFNAIWNYYKNRGLPKNMKLSIIDRWPTHPLLARTFAEKITEQLNQFDEKVKKDVLILFSAHSIPLKNLNRGDPYPSPFTDEAIKGYVKQGKKHFIIVPIAFVNEHIETLHELDIEYCDELAHELKIDKIRRAAAPNDHPLFIKALADIVKTHLHSKIPVSRKFETRCPHCVNKNCYSSKIWFSENCRL
;
A
#
# COMPACT_ATOMS: atom_id res chain seq x y z
N MET A 1 5.45 -28.49 -10.77
CA MET A 1 5.82 -29.04 -9.44
C MET A 1 5.07 -28.23 -8.38
N ASN A 2 4.34 -28.89 -7.48
CA ASN A 2 3.26 -28.34 -6.67
C ASN A 2 3.67 -27.30 -5.60
N PHE A 3 2.93 -26.18 -5.56
CA PHE A 3 3.08 -24.99 -4.71
C PHE A 3 2.77 -25.19 -3.20
N ASN A 4 2.57 -26.43 -2.72
CA ASN A 4 2.00 -26.72 -1.39
C ASN A 4 3.02 -27.06 -0.28
N ARG A 5 4.33 -26.86 -0.47
CA ARG A 5 5.34 -27.41 0.44
C ARG A 5 6.01 -26.44 1.43
N ILE A 6 5.55 -25.19 1.55
CA ILE A 6 6.21 -24.20 2.44
C ILE A 6 5.38 -23.84 3.70
N TYR A 7 4.14 -24.32 3.85
CA TYR A 7 3.25 -23.87 4.95
C TYR A 7 2.97 -24.85 6.10
N ASN A 8 3.62 -26.02 6.18
CA ASN A 8 3.34 -26.99 7.24
C ASN A 8 4.62 -27.44 7.96
N ASN A 9 5.13 -26.62 8.87
CA ASN A 9 6.02 -27.11 9.92
C ASN A 9 5.96 -26.24 11.18
N SER A 10 4.92 -26.47 11.99
CA SER A 10 4.90 -26.18 13.44
C SER A 10 3.58 -26.65 14.07
N ARG A 11 3.32 -27.97 14.06
CA ARG A 11 2.32 -28.59 14.92
C ARG A 11 2.79 -29.95 15.39
N SER A 12 3.30 -29.99 16.61
CA SER A 12 3.00 -31.01 17.64
C SER A 12 4.04 -30.88 18.74
N VAL A 13 3.61 -30.73 19.99
CA VAL A 13 3.91 -31.64 21.10
C VAL A 13 2.99 -31.30 22.28
N SER A 14 2.37 -32.37 22.80
CA SER A 14 1.79 -32.62 24.14
C SER A 14 0.54 -31.88 24.63
N ASN A 15 -0.57 -32.62 24.55
CA ASN A 15 -1.64 -32.70 25.55
C ASN A 15 -1.11 -33.20 26.91
N ASN A 16 -1.58 -32.60 28.01
CA ASN A 16 -2.10 -33.23 29.24
C ASN A 16 -1.98 -32.27 30.44
N LEU A 17 -3.11 -31.76 30.94
CA LEU A 17 -3.60 -32.04 32.30
C LEU A 17 -4.93 -31.31 32.55
N ILE A 18 -5.98 -32.09 32.76
CA ILE A 18 -7.30 -31.64 33.24
C ILE A 18 -7.21 -31.52 34.77
N ARG A 19 -7.48 -30.34 35.34
CA ARG A 19 -8.00 -30.20 36.71
C ARG A 19 -9.01 -29.06 36.77
N SER A 20 -10.23 -29.44 37.11
CA SER A 20 -11.39 -28.61 37.35
C SER A 20 -11.27 -27.82 38.65
N PHE A 21 -11.39 -26.50 38.58
CA PHE A 21 -11.93 -25.66 39.64
C PHE A 21 -12.78 -24.55 39.00
N SER A 22 -14.03 -24.46 39.43
CA SER A 22 -15.00 -23.49 38.94
C SER A 22 -15.12 -22.29 39.89
N VAL A 23 -15.64 -21.20 39.30
CA VAL A 23 -16.16 -19.97 39.89
C VAL A 23 -15.16 -18.84 40.09
N GLY A 24 -15.24 -17.89 39.16
CA GLY A 24 -14.56 -16.60 39.17
C GLY A 24 -14.67 -15.92 37.81
N LYS A 25 -15.90 -15.69 37.31
CA LYS A 25 -16.13 -14.86 36.11
C LYS A 25 -15.82 -13.40 36.46
N CYS A 26 -14.57 -13.00 36.28
CA CYS A 26 -14.20 -11.62 36.00
C CYS A 26 -13.74 -11.56 34.54
N GLU A 27 -14.70 -11.65 33.62
CA GLU A 27 -14.49 -11.12 32.28
C GLU A 27 -14.44 -9.59 32.45
N ASN A 28 -13.22 -9.05 32.55
CA ASN A 28 -13.00 -7.64 32.27
C ASN A 28 -13.39 -7.43 30.80
N ALA A 29 -14.63 -7.01 30.57
CA ALA A 29 -14.99 -6.36 29.34
C ALA A 29 -14.10 -5.12 29.25
N GLU A 30 -13.03 -5.18 28.45
CA GLU A 30 -12.29 -3.99 28.05
C GLU A 30 -13.32 -3.01 27.48
N ILE A 31 -13.62 -1.97 28.26
CA ILE A 31 -14.32 -0.80 27.76
C ILE A 31 -13.38 -0.25 26.69
N LYS A 32 -13.60 -0.63 25.42
CA LYS A 32 -12.88 -0.06 24.28
C LYS A 32 -13.23 1.41 24.24
N SER A 33 -12.40 2.23 24.89
CA SER A 33 -12.49 3.67 24.90
C SER A 33 -12.63 4.15 23.45
N LYS A 34 -13.58 5.05 23.21
CA LYS A 34 -13.82 5.62 21.88
C LYS A 34 -12.49 6.12 21.29
N PRO A 35 -12.14 5.73 20.06
CA PRO A 35 -10.89 6.16 19.44
C PRO A 35 -10.86 7.68 19.30
N LYS A 36 -9.74 8.28 19.72
CA LYS A 36 -9.52 9.73 19.65
C LYS A 36 -9.06 10.14 18.26
N THR A 37 -8.11 9.39 17.70
CA THR A 37 -7.50 9.67 16.40
C THR A 37 -7.69 8.48 15.45
N ALA A 38 -8.30 8.72 14.30
CA ALA A 38 -8.39 7.76 13.22
C ALA A 38 -7.24 7.95 12.23
N ILE A 39 -6.67 6.84 11.76
CA ILE A 39 -5.70 6.83 10.65
C ILE A 39 -6.39 6.24 9.42
N LEU A 40 -6.79 7.11 8.49
CA LEU A 40 -7.45 6.75 7.24
C LEU A 40 -6.39 6.41 6.17
N MET A 41 -6.16 5.12 5.95
CA MET A 41 -5.14 4.59 5.04
C MET A 41 -5.68 4.51 3.61
N LEU A 42 -5.12 5.34 2.71
CA LEU A 42 -5.58 5.45 1.32
C LEU A 42 -4.73 4.59 0.37
N ASN A 43 -5.40 3.79 -0.47
CA ASN A 43 -4.77 3.05 -1.58
C ASN A 43 -5.78 2.83 -2.74
N MET A 44 -5.35 2.25 -3.86
CA MET A 44 -6.23 1.89 -4.97
C MET A 44 -7.23 0.82 -4.52
N GLY A 45 -6.71 -0.13 -3.72
CA GLY A 45 -7.36 -1.39 -3.42
C GLY A 45 -7.20 -2.39 -4.57
N GLY A 46 -7.78 -3.57 -4.38
CA GLY A 46 -7.87 -4.62 -5.37
C GLY A 46 -8.98 -5.61 -4.99
N PRO A 47 -9.57 -6.31 -5.97
CA PRO A 47 -10.63 -7.27 -5.71
C PRO A 47 -10.10 -8.40 -4.81
N THR A 48 -10.77 -8.64 -3.67
CA THR A 48 -10.36 -9.68 -2.71
C THR A 48 -10.68 -11.09 -3.21
N LYS A 49 -11.59 -11.20 -4.18
CA LYS A 49 -11.94 -12.44 -4.86
C LYS A 49 -12.06 -12.20 -6.36
N VAL A 50 -11.81 -13.22 -7.17
CA VAL A 50 -11.85 -13.16 -8.64
C VAL A 50 -13.21 -12.64 -9.16
N GLU A 51 -14.31 -12.97 -8.50
CA GLU A 51 -15.65 -12.58 -8.92
C GLU A 51 -15.87 -11.06 -8.83
N GLN A 52 -15.10 -10.37 -7.97
CA GLN A 52 -15.19 -8.92 -7.77
C GLN A 52 -14.43 -8.11 -8.85
N VAL A 53 -13.71 -8.76 -9.77
CA VAL A 53 -12.93 -8.07 -10.81
C VAL A 53 -13.84 -7.23 -11.72
N GLY A 54 -15.06 -7.68 -12.01
CA GLY A 54 -16.02 -6.90 -12.80
C GLY A 54 -16.37 -5.55 -12.16
N ASP A 55 -16.59 -5.55 -10.84
CA ASP A 55 -16.93 -4.35 -10.07
C ASP A 55 -15.75 -3.38 -9.89
N TYR A 56 -14.52 -3.87 -10.03
CA TYR A 56 -13.31 -3.04 -9.99
C TYR A 56 -13.19 -2.10 -11.21
N PHE A 57 -13.72 -2.49 -12.38
CA PHE A 57 -13.64 -1.71 -13.62
C PHE A 57 -14.86 -0.81 -13.91
N LYS A 58 -15.46 -0.20 -12.88
CA LYS A 58 -16.69 0.64 -13.00
C LYS A 58 -16.58 1.88 -13.90
N LEU A 59 -15.41 2.23 -14.45
CA LEU A 59 -15.19 3.43 -15.27
C LEU A 59 -15.51 3.28 -16.77
N GLY A 60 -16.15 2.19 -17.19
CA GLY A 60 -16.68 2.04 -18.56
C GLY A 60 -17.16 0.61 -18.87
N PRO A 61 -18.47 0.36 -19.04
CA PRO A 61 -19.02 -1.01 -19.13
C PRO A 61 -18.40 -1.89 -20.22
N TRP A 62 -18.07 -1.29 -21.37
CA TRP A 62 -17.49 -2.01 -22.51
C TRP A 62 -16.01 -2.38 -22.29
N ILE A 63 -15.22 -1.48 -21.71
CA ILE A 63 -13.81 -1.72 -21.39
C ILE A 63 -13.71 -2.76 -20.26
N ALA A 64 -14.57 -2.65 -19.25
CA ALA A 64 -14.69 -3.62 -18.17
C ALA A 64 -14.94 -5.03 -18.74
N LYS A 65 -16.00 -5.20 -19.53
CA LYS A 65 -16.37 -6.50 -20.10
C LYS A 65 -15.25 -7.14 -20.93
N ARG A 66 -14.46 -6.34 -21.65
CA ARG A 66 -13.35 -6.83 -22.46
C ARG A 66 -12.11 -7.21 -21.64
N ARG A 67 -11.77 -6.45 -20.60
CA ARG A 67 -10.55 -6.67 -19.80
C ARG A 67 -10.73 -7.66 -18.65
N THR A 68 -11.96 -7.82 -18.15
CA THR A 68 -12.26 -8.66 -16.99
C THR A 68 -11.76 -10.10 -17.13
N PRO A 69 -11.95 -10.84 -18.24
CA PRO A 69 -11.50 -12.24 -18.33
C PRO A 69 -9.98 -12.41 -18.15
N GLU A 70 -9.19 -11.54 -18.78
CA GLU A 70 -7.73 -11.55 -18.67
C GLU A 70 -7.29 -11.24 -17.23
N VAL A 71 -7.88 -10.22 -16.61
CA VAL A 71 -7.54 -9.82 -15.24
C VAL A 71 -7.98 -10.86 -14.21
N MET A 72 -9.13 -11.52 -14.41
CA MET A 72 -9.58 -12.65 -13.59
C MET A 72 -8.60 -13.82 -13.65
N LYS A 73 -8.04 -14.12 -14.83
CA LYS A 73 -7.01 -15.15 -15.00
C LYS A 73 -5.77 -14.82 -14.17
N LYS A 74 -5.26 -13.58 -14.29
CA LYS A 74 -4.11 -13.12 -13.49
C LYS A 74 -4.36 -13.23 -11.99
N TYR A 75 -5.54 -12.81 -11.51
CA TYR A 75 -5.90 -12.97 -10.09
C TYR A 75 -6.02 -14.43 -9.66
N SER A 76 -6.48 -15.32 -10.53
CA SER A 76 -6.56 -16.75 -10.25
C SER A 76 -5.17 -17.37 -10.11
N GLU A 77 -4.21 -16.97 -10.95
CA GLU A 77 -2.83 -17.45 -10.93
C GLU A 77 -2.07 -17.06 -9.65
N ILE A 78 -2.45 -15.95 -9.01
CA ILE A 78 -1.85 -15.49 -7.74
C ILE A 78 -2.62 -15.92 -6.47
N GLY A 79 -3.57 -16.85 -6.60
CA GLY A 79 -4.31 -17.41 -5.46
C GLY A 79 -5.74 -16.91 -5.27
N GLY A 80 -6.33 -16.28 -6.30
CA GLY A 80 -7.76 -16.00 -6.37
C GLY A 80 -8.20 -14.60 -5.94
N GLY A 81 -7.28 -13.66 -5.71
CA GLY A 81 -7.62 -12.29 -5.32
C GLY A 81 -6.42 -11.47 -4.88
N SER A 82 -6.63 -10.17 -4.72
CA SER A 82 -5.61 -9.24 -4.22
C SER A 82 -5.44 -9.37 -2.71
N PRO A 83 -4.21 -9.58 -2.19
CA PRO A 83 -3.96 -9.60 -0.76
C PRO A 83 -3.87 -8.20 -0.13
N ILE A 84 -4.05 -7.14 -0.92
CA ILE A 84 -3.82 -5.75 -0.47
C ILE A 84 -4.69 -5.35 0.73
N LEU A 85 -5.95 -5.80 0.81
CA LEU A 85 -6.82 -5.52 1.95
C LEU A 85 -6.31 -6.18 3.23
N LYS A 86 -5.91 -7.45 3.13
CA LYS A 86 -5.33 -8.21 4.25
C LYS A 86 -4.09 -7.49 4.78
N TRP A 87 -3.17 -7.10 3.90
CA TRP A 87 -1.95 -6.41 4.31
C TRP A 87 -2.22 -5.00 4.86
N SER A 88 -3.14 -4.24 4.27
CA SER A 88 -3.49 -2.89 4.74
C SER A 88 -4.09 -2.93 6.15
N ASN A 89 -4.98 -3.89 6.43
CA ASN A 89 -5.53 -4.07 7.78
C ASN A 89 -4.45 -4.49 8.78
N LEU A 90 -3.62 -5.48 8.44
CA LEU A 90 -2.54 -5.93 9.33
C LEU A 90 -1.54 -4.80 9.64
N GLN A 91 -1.15 -4.03 8.62
CA GLN A 91 -0.29 -2.86 8.80
C GLN A 91 -0.97 -1.81 9.69
N GLY A 92 -2.25 -1.52 9.46
CA GLY A 92 -3.02 -0.58 10.26
C GLY A 92 -3.13 -1.01 11.73
N GLU A 93 -3.41 -2.28 11.99
CA GLU A 93 -3.46 -2.86 13.34
C GLU A 93 -2.11 -2.75 14.06
N LEU A 94 -1.02 -3.15 13.40
CA LEU A 94 0.32 -3.12 14.01
C LEU A 94 0.81 -1.68 14.22
N MET A 95 0.55 -0.78 13.26
CA MET A 95 0.88 0.64 13.36
C MET A 95 0.14 1.31 14.51
N THR A 96 -1.17 1.09 14.64
CA THR A 96 -1.97 1.71 15.72
C THR A 96 -1.57 1.20 17.10
N LYS A 97 -1.32 -0.09 17.24
CA LYS A 97 -0.75 -0.67 18.48
C LYS A 97 0.60 -0.07 18.84
N GLU A 98 1.44 0.26 17.85
CA GLU A 98 2.73 0.91 18.12
C GLU A 98 2.55 2.39 18.46
N LEU A 99 1.66 3.11 17.76
CA LEU A 99 1.29 4.50 18.04
C LEU A 99 0.77 4.70 19.47
N ASP A 100 -0.09 3.80 19.95
CA ASP A 100 -0.59 3.86 21.33
C ASP A 100 0.51 3.72 22.38
N LYS A 101 1.66 3.12 22.03
CA LYS A 101 2.84 3.08 22.92
C LYS A 101 3.70 4.33 22.79
N ILE A 102 3.93 4.82 21.58
CA ILE A 102 4.92 5.89 21.32
C ILE A 102 4.33 7.31 21.30
N SER A 103 3.00 7.44 21.30
CA SER A 103 2.22 8.69 21.25
C SER A 103 0.88 8.54 22.00
N PRO A 104 0.86 8.06 23.27
CA PRO A 104 -0.38 7.77 24.00
C PRO A 104 -1.32 8.99 24.14
N GLU A 105 -0.80 10.21 24.12
CA GLU A 105 -1.55 11.46 24.24
C GLU A 105 -2.47 11.76 23.04
N THR A 106 -2.19 11.17 21.88
CA THR A 106 -3.05 11.22 20.68
C THR A 106 -3.90 9.96 20.54
N GLY A 107 -3.70 8.96 21.40
CA GLY A 107 -4.49 7.73 21.44
C GLY A 107 -5.83 7.89 22.17
N PRO A 108 -6.70 6.86 22.14
CA PRO A 108 -6.51 5.60 21.43
C PRO A 108 -6.58 5.77 19.91
N HIS A 109 -5.68 5.13 19.17
CA HIS A 109 -5.66 5.20 17.70
C HIS A 109 -6.45 4.06 17.06
N LYS A 110 -7.12 4.33 15.94
CA LYS A 110 -7.80 3.30 15.13
C LYS A 110 -7.54 3.50 13.66
N HIS A 111 -7.22 2.43 12.94
CA HIS A 111 -6.99 2.49 11.50
C HIS A 111 -8.29 2.24 10.74
N TYR A 112 -8.39 2.82 9.56
CA TYR A 112 -9.47 2.61 8.60
C TYR A 112 -8.85 2.49 7.23
N VAL A 113 -9.10 1.38 6.53
CA VAL A 113 -8.70 1.24 5.13
C VAL A 113 -9.75 1.93 4.27
N ALA A 114 -9.33 2.78 3.33
CA ALA A 114 -10.18 3.41 2.34
C ALA A 114 -9.57 3.25 0.96
N PHE A 115 -10.22 2.41 0.16
CA PHE A 115 -9.80 2.13 -1.19
C PHE A 115 -10.56 2.96 -2.22
N ARG A 116 -9.92 3.17 -3.36
CA ARG A 116 -10.44 3.99 -4.44
C ARG A 116 -11.36 3.22 -5.39
N TYR A 117 -11.11 1.93 -5.59
CA TYR A 117 -11.77 1.10 -6.61
C TYR A 117 -12.26 -0.27 -6.12
N ALA A 118 -11.91 -0.67 -4.89
CA ALA A 118 -12.34 -1.91 -4.27
C ALA A 118 -12.89 -1.64 -2.86
N ASP A 119 -13.62 -2.58 -2.28
CA ASP A 119 -14.10 -2.45 -0.91
C ASP A 119 -12.96 -2.59 0.11
N PRO A 120 -12.99 -1.85 1.23
CA PRO A 120 -13.96 -0.79 1.56
C PRO A 120 -13.71 0.50 0.77
N LEU A 121 -14.74 0.99 0.07
CA LEU A 121 -14.65 2.24 -0.69
C LEU A 121 -14.49 3.46 0.22
N THR A 122 -13.87 4.51 -0.34
CA THR A 122 -13.56 5.75 0.40
C THR A 122 -14.81 6.39 1.00
N ASP A 123 -15.90 6.48 0.26
CA ASP A 123 -17.16 7.08 0.70
C ASP A 123 -17.84 6.26 1.82
N ILE A 124 -17.84 4.93 1.72
CA ILE A 124 -18.33 4.03 2.77
C ILE A 124 -17.50 4.19 4.04
N THR A 125 -16.18 4.27 3.89
CA THR A 125 -15.27 4.42 5.04
C THR A 125 -15.44 5.78 5.72
N LEU A 126 -15.66 6.85 4.96
CA LEU A 126 -15.98 8.18 5.52
C LEU A 126 -17.31 8.17 6.28
N GLN A 127 -18.34 7.45 5.80
CA GLN A 127 -19.59 7.27 6.56
C GLN A 127 -19.34 6.55 7.89
N GLN A 128 -18.47 5.53 7.89
CA GLN A 128 -18.11 4.83 9.13
C GLN A 128 -17.35 5.74 10.11
N LEU A 129 -16.43 6.57 9.63
CA LEU A 129 -15.72 7.55 10.45
C LEU A 129 -16.68 8.56 11.11
N GLU A 130 -17.69 9.01 10.36
CA GLU A 130 -18.76 9.89 10.88
C GLU A 130 -19.61 9.19 11.93
N ALA A 131 -20.03 7.95 11.67
CA ALA A 131 -20.83 7.15 12.60
C ALA A 131 -20.07 6.82 13.90
N ASP A 132 -18.76 6.56 13.79
CA ASP A 132 -17.87 6.34 14.94
C ASP A 132 -17.60 7.63 15.74
N GLY A 133 -18.01 8.80 15.21
CA GLY A 133 -17.88 10.10 15.86
C GLY A 133 -16.43 10.53 16.09
N ILE A 134 -15.52 10.20 15.15
CA ILE A 134 -14.10 10.50 15.24
C ILE A 134 -13.85 12.01 15.27
N GLU A 135 -13.03 12.46 16.22
CA GLU A 135 -12.66 13.87 16.38
C GLU A 135 -11.51 14.29 15.46
N HIS A 136 -10.50 13.42 15.27
CA HIS A 136 -9.35 13.72 14.42
C HIS A 136 -9.04 12.58 13.46
N THR A 137 -9.05 12.86 12.17
CA THR A 137 -8.70 11.92 11.10
C THR A 137 -7.41 12.34 10.42
N VAL A 138 -6.38 11.51 10.54
CA VAL A 138 -5.15 11.59 9.74
C VAL A 138 -5.37 10.83 8.44
N ILE A 139 -5.42 11.57 7.33
CA ILE A 139 -5.54 11.02 5.98
C ILE A 139 -4.14 10.63 5.51
N PHE A 140 -3.87 9.33 5.48
CA PHE A 140 -2.54 8.78 5.25
C PHE A 140 -2.47 8.03 3.92
N SER A 141 -1.89 8.69 2.92
CA SER A 141 -1.57 8.03 1.64
C SER A 141 -0.62 6.86 1.85
N GLN A 142 -0.98 5.65 1.39
CA GLN A 142 -0.10 4.48 1.44
C GLN A 142 0.91 4.44 0.27
N TYR A 143 0.95 5.49 -0.56
CA TYR A 143 1.98 5.68 -1.58
C TYR A 143 3.12 6.53 -0.99
N PRO A 144 4.35 6.00 -0.86
CA PRO A 144 5.48 6.82 -0.44
C PRO A 144 5.73 7.98 -1.41
N GLN A 145 5.62 7.72 -2.71
CA GLN A 145 5.77 8.70 -3.78
C GLN A 145 4.39 9.21 -4.24
N TYR A 146 4.19 10.53 -4.17
CA TYR A 146 2.94 11.15 -4.62
C TYR A 146 2.84 11.13 -6.15
N SER A 147 1.71 10.63 -6.67
CA SER A 147 1.26 10.89 -8.04
C SER A 147 -0.18 11.41 -8.05
N CYS A 148 -0.49 12.27 -9.03
CA CYS A 148 -1.86 12.73 -9.26
C CYS A 148 -2.81 11.59 -9.63
N ALA A 149 -2.31 10.50 -10.22
CA ALA A 149 -3.10 9.34 -10.62
C ALA A 149 -3.45 8.43 -9.43
N THR A 150 -2.64 8.44 -8.36
CA THR A 150 -2.82 7.60 -7.16
C THR A 150 -3.31 8.43 -5.98
N SER A 151 -2.39 8.99 -5.19
CA SER A 151 -2.67 9.82 -4.02
C SER A 151 -3.65 10.95 -4.36
N GLY A 152 -3.39 11.67 -5.46
CA GLY A 152 -4.27 12.77 -5.92
C GLY A 152 -5.69 12.32 -6.24
N SER A 153 -5.87 11.11 -6.78
CA SER A 153 -7.20 10.53 -7.05
C SER A 153 -7.95 10.25 -5.74
N SER A 154 -7.29 9.70 -4.74
CA SER A 154 -7.88 9.41 -3.42
C SER A 154 -8.23 10.69 -2.66
N PHE A 155 -7.36 11.70 -2.66
CA PHE A 155 -7.69 13.01 -2.08
C PHE A 155 -8.89 13.68 -2.76
N ASN A 156 -8.95 13.62 -4.09
CA ASN A 156 -10.11 14.13 -4.82
C ASN A 156 -11.40 13.36 -4.51
N ALA A 157 -11.33 12.07 -4.16
CA ALA A 157 -12.50 11.30 -3.74
C ALA A 157 -13.07 11.82 -2.40
N ILE A 158 -12.19 12.09 -1.42
CA ILE A 158 -12.57 12.69 -0.14
C ILE A 158 -13.15 14.10 -0.34
N TRP A 159 -12.48 14.94 -1.13
CA TRP A 159 -13.00 16.28 -1.46
C TRP A 159 -14.37 16.21 -2.14
N ASN A 160 -14.56 15.32 -3.12
CA ASN A 160 -15.83 15.15 -3.81
C ASN A 160 -16.96 14.70 -2.86
N TYR A 161 -16.64 13.88 -1.86
CA TYR A 161 -17.59 13.45 -0.84
C TYR A 161 -18.04 14.64 0.02
N TYR A 162 -17.11 15.47 0.48
CA TYR A 162 -17.43 16.56 1.42
C TYR A 162 -17.87 17.88 0.79
N LYS A 163 -17.48 18.18 -0.46
CA LYS A 163 -17.70 19.52 -1.06
C LYS A 163 -19.14 20.02 -1.02
N ASN A 164 -20.13 19.13 -1.09
CA ASN A 164 -21.56 19.48 -1.02
C ASN A 164 -22.22 19.08 0.31
N ARG A 165 -21.57 18.22 1.11
CA ARG A 165 -22.10 17.72 2.38
C ARG A 165 -21.68 18.56 3.58
N GLY A 166 -20.55 19.27 3.44
CA GLY A 166 -19.87 19.90 4.56
C GLY A 166 -19.14 18.86 5.42
N LEU A 167 -18.01 19.28 5.99
CA LEU A 167 -17.29 18.46 6.97
C LEU A 167 -18.00 18.56 8.34
N PRO A 168 -18.16 17.45 9.10
CA PRO A 168 -18.76 17.51 10.42
C PRO A 168 -18.01 18.51 11.33
N LYS A 169 -18.75 19.33 12.09
CA LYS A 169 -18.18 20.44 12.89
C LYS A 169 -17.07 20.01 13.84
N ASN A 170 -17.19 18.81 14.41
CA ASN A 170 -16.24 18.28 15.39
C ASN A 170 -15.13 17.43 14.77
N MET A 171 -15.11 17.27 13.44
CA MET A 171 -14.08 16.51 12.74
C MET A 171 -12.94 17.43 12.27
N LYS A 172 -11.75 17.14 12.77
CA LYS A 172 -10.48 17.66 12.27
C LYS A 172 -9.91 16.69 11.23
N LEU A 173 -9.41 17.23 10.13
CA LEU A 173 -8.65 16.48 9.14
C LEU A 173 -7.19 16.91 9.20
N SER A 174 -6.27 16.05 8.80
CA SER A 174 -4.88 16.39 8.48
C SER A 174 -4.32 15.37 7.49
N ILE A 175 -3.26 15.69 6.75
CA ILE A 175 -2.83 14.90 5.60
C ILE A 175 -1.35 14.53 5.66
N ILE A 176 -1.08 13.26 5.43
CA ILE A 176 0.23 12.74 5.08
C ILE A 176 0.19 12.32 3.61
N ASP A 177 0.64 13.22 2.73
CA ASP A 177 0.49 13.06 1.28
C ASP A 177 1.61 12.29 0.59
N ARG A 178 2.82 12.28 1.20
CA ARG A 178 4.00 11.60 0.68
C ARG A 178 5.05 11.40 1.78
N TRP A 179 5.89 10.39 1.62
CA TRP A 179 6.92 10.00 2.58
C TRP A 179 8.04 9.17 1.90
N PRO A 180 8.57 9.62 0.74
CA PRO A 180 9.39 8.77 -0.14
C PRO A 180 10.77 8.43 0.42
N THR A 181 11.31 9.26 1.32
CA THR A 181 12.68 9.16 1.84
C THR A 181 12.72 8.82 3.32
N HIS A 182 11.66 8.22 3.87
CA HIS A 182 11.64 7.84 5.27
C HIS A 182 12.77 6.83 5.57
N PRO A 183 13.66 7.07 6.55
CA PRO A 183 14.84 6.22 6.76
C PRO A 183 14.51 4.75 7.01
N LEU A 184 13.44 4.47 7.77
CA LEU A 184 13.02 3.09 8.04
C LEU A 184 12.37 2.40 6.83
N LEU A 185 11.80 3.15 5.90
CA LEU A 185 11.34 2.61 4.61
C LEU A 185 12.55 2.17 3.78
N ALA A 186 13.56 3.05 3.65
CA ALA A 186 14.78 2.75 2.93
C ALA A 186 15.52 1.54 3.53
N ARG A 187 15.61 1.45 4.87
CA ARG A 187 16.18 0.28 5.56
C ARG A 187 15.39 -1.00 5.30
N THR A 188 14.05 -0.93 5.30
CA THR A 188 13.22 -2.09 4.96
C THR A 188 13.54 -2.61 3.55
N PHE A 189 13.58 -1.73 2.54
CA PHE A 189 13.94 -2.16 1.19
C PHE A 189 15.38 -2.68 1.11
N ALA A 190 16.33 -2.06 1.82
CA ALA A 190 17.71 -2.54 1.87
C ALA A 190 17.80 -3.96 2.45
N GLU A 191 17.06 -4.26 3.52
CA GLU A 191 16.98 -5.62 4.09
C GLU A 191 16.33 -6.60 3.10
N LYS A 192 15.23 -6.22 2.44
CA LYS A 192 14.57 -7.07 1.42
C LYS A 192 15.44 -7.36 0.21
N ILE A 193 16.23 -6.38 -0.23
CA ILE A 193 17.23 -6.58 -1.30
C ILE A 193 18.34 -7.52 -0.81
N THR A 194 18.84 -7.30 0.40
CA THR A 194 19.91 -8.11 1.01
C THR A 194 19.48 -9.57 1.18
N GLU A 195 18.25 -9.81 1.62
CA GLU A 195 17.63 -11.14 1.71
C GLU A 195 17.69 -11.87 0.35
N GLN A 196 17.38 -11.18 -0.75
CA GLN A 196 17.45 -11.78 -2.09
C GLN A 196 18.89 -11.94 -2.59
N LEU A 197 19.76 -10.97 -2.32
CA LEU A 197 21.18 -11.03 -2.70
C LEU A 197 21.87 -12.22 -2.04
N ASN A 198 21.52 -12.55 -0.80
CA ASN A 198 22.02 -13.72 -0.08
C ASN A 198 21.62 -15.06 -0.69
N GLN A 199 20.65 -15.07 -1.61
CA GLN A 199 20.28 -16.28 -2.36
C GLN A 199 21.21 -16.51 -3.57
N PHE A 200 22.07 -15.58 -3.95
CA PHE A 200 23.02 -15.74 -5.06
C PHE A 200 24.35 -16.31 -4.57
N ASP A 201 25.06 -17.05 -5.42
CA ASP A 201 26.39 -17.54 -5.12
C ASP A 201 27.37 -16.36 -4.93
N GLU A 202 28.27 -16.46 -3.95
CA GLU A 202 29.24 -15.40 -3.62
C GLU A 202 30.05 -14.92 -4.85
N LYS A 203 30.35 -15.83 -5.77
CA LYS A 203 31.11 -15.55 -6.99
C LYS A 203 30.39 -14.57 -7.93
N VAL A 204 29.06 -14.56 -7.92
CA VAL A 204 28.25 -13.74 -8.84
C VAL A 204 27.57 -12.56 -8.14
N LYS A 205 27.56 -12.48 -6.80
CA LYS A 205 26.89 -11.40 -6.04
C LYS A 205 27.26 -9.99 -6.52
N LYS A 206 28.54 -9.76 -6.83
CA LYS A 206 29.03 -8.46 -7.33
C LYS A 206 28.51 -8.08 -8.72
N ASP A 207 28.03 -9.06 -9.49
CA ASP A 207 27.54 -8.92 -10.86
C ASP A 207 26.01 -8.89 -10.93
N VAL A 208 25.32 -9.05 -9.78
CA VAL A 208 23.86 -8.97 -9.68
C VAL A 208 23.41 -7.54 -9.93
N LEU A 209 22.53 -7.36 -10.92
CA LEU A 209 21.90 -6.07 -11.19
C LEU A 209 20.63 -5.90 -10.36
N ILE A 210 20.56 -4.80 -9.61
CA ILE A 210 19.36 -4.41 -8.86
C ILE A 210 18.53 -3.45 -9.73
N LEU A 211 17.33 -3.88 -10.10
CA LEU A 211 16.40 -3.13 -10.93
C LEU A 211 15.24 -2.61 -10.06
N PHE A 212 15.26 -1.32 -9.73
CA PHE A 212 14.11 -0.68 -9.10
C PHE A 212 13.01 -0.49 -10.14
N SER A 213 11.93 -1.27 -9.98
CA SER A 213 10.76 -1.22 -10.85
C SER A 213 9.64 -0.46 -10.12
N ALA A 214 9.11 0.55 -10.79
CA ALA A 214 7.95 1.32 -10.37
C ALA A 214 6.91 1.28 -11.47
N HIS A 215 5.65 1.49 -11.12
CA HIS A 215 4.58 1.44 -12.10
C HIS A 215 4.74 2.51 -13.17
N SER A 216 4.73 2.09 -14.44
CA SER A 216 4.76 3.03 -15.54
C SER A 216 3.45 3.82 -15.57
N ILE A 217 3.57 5.13 -15.74
CA ILE A 217 2.44 6.05 -15.81
C ILE A 217 2.16 6.31 -17.31
N PRO A 218 0.89 6.40 -17.76
CA PRO A 218 0.60 6.71 -19.16
C PRO A 218 1.39 7.92 -19.67
N LEU A 219 2.00 7.82 -20.86
CA LEU A 219 2.85 8.85 -21.47
C LEU A 219 2.19 10.26 -21.53
N LYS A 220 0.85 10.35 -21.56
CA LYS A 220 0.14 11.64 -21.50
C LYS A 220 0.34 12.40 -20.17
N ASN A 221 0.66 11.69 -19.09
CA ASN A 221 0.96 12.30 -17.78
C ASN A 221 2.44 12.72 -17.67
N LEU A 222 3.36 12.11 -18.45
CA LEU A 222 4.77 12.51 -18.55
C LEU A 222 4.92 13.97 -18.99
N ASN A 223 4.22 14.35 -20.06
CA ASN A 223 4.26 15.71 -20.62
C ASN A 223 3.69 16.79 -19.67
N ARG A 224 3.23 16.39 -18.48
CA ARG A 224 2.77 17.28 -17.39
C ARG A 224 3.77 17.37 -16.22
N GLY A 225 4.95 16.77 -16.35
CA GLY A 225 6.06 16.84 -15.39
C GLY A 225 6.22 15.63 -14.46
N ASP A 226 5.82 14.42 -14.87
CA ASP A 226 5.91 13.18 -14.06
C ASP A 226 7.06 12.26 -14.58
N PRO A 227 8.11 11.94 -13.82
CA PRO A 227 9.41 11.48 -14.35
C PRO A 227 9.56 9.97 -14.69
N TYR A 228 8.51 9.15 -14.65
CA TYR A 228 8.61 7.68 -14.57
C TYR A 228 8.73 6.78 -15.83
N PRO A 229 8.62 7.23 -17.10
CA PRO A 229 8.06 6.37 -18.15
C PRO A 229 9.05 5.45 -18.87
N SER A 230 10.37 5.55 -18.68
CA SER A 230 11.34 4.80 -19.48
C SER A 230 12.65 4.57 -18.71
N PRO A 231 13.33 3.42 -18.93
CA PRO A 231 12.92 2.26 -19.74
C PRO A 231 11.83 1.41 -19.05
N PHE A 232 11.05 0.65 -19.83
CA PHE A 232 10.19 -0.39 -19.27
C PHE A 232 11.05 -1.52 -18.66
N THR A 233 10.56 -2.16 -17.60
CA THR A 233 11.34 -3.17 -16.85
C THR A 233 11.78 -4.32 -17.75
N ASP A 234 10.91 -4.83 -18.61
CA ASP A 234 11.20 -5.94 -19.51
C ASP A 234 12.22 -5.56 -20.59
N GLU A 235 12.11 -4.37 -21.18
CA GLU A 235 13.07 -3.83 -22.15
C GLU A 235 14.45 -3.65 -21.53
N ALA A 236 14.52 -3.13 -20.30
CA ALA A 236 15.77 -3.00 -19.56
C ALA A 236 16.43 -4.37 -19.33
N ILE A 237 15.67 -5.38 -18.89
CA ILE A 237 16.16 -6.76 -18.72
C ILE A 237 16.69 -7.31 -20.05
N LYS A 238 15.92 -7.21 -21.13
CA LYS A 238 16.34 -7.64 -22.49
C LYS A 238 17.64 -6.94 -22.93
N GLY A 239 17.76 -5.64 -22.67
CA GLY A 239 18.95 -4.85 -22.97
C GLY A 239 20.20 -5.29 -22.21
N TYR A 240 20.07 -5.61 -20.92
CA TYR A 240 21.18 -6.11 -20.10
C TYR A 240 21.57 -7.54 -20.44
N VAL A 241 20.61 -8.41 -20.78
CA VAL A 241 20.89 -9.78 -21.22
C VAL A 241 21.71 -9.79 -22.53
N LYS A 242 21.41 -8.89 -23.47
CA LYS A 242 22.21 -8.70 -24.70
C LYS A 242 23.66 -8.30 -24.41
N GLN A 243 23.93 -7.69 -23.26
CA GLN A 243 25.27 -7.32 -22.79
C GLN A 243 25.92 -8.42 -21.92
N GLY A 244 25.35 -9.62 -21.87
CA GLY A 244 25.88 -10.75 -21.12
C GLY A 244 25.52 -10.77 -19.64
N LYS A 245 24.62 -9.90 -19.16
CA LYS A 245 24.17 -9.91 -17.76
C LYS A 245 23.08 -10.96 -17.55
N LYS A 246 23.24 -11.80 -16.52
CA LYS A 246 22.40 -12.98 -16.29
C LYS A 246 21.87 -13.11 -14.85
N HIS A 247 22.13 -12.12 -14.00
CA HIS A 247 21.77 -12.14 -12.59
C HIS A 247 21.06 -10.84 -12.20
N PHE A 248 19.82 -10.94 -11.73
CA PHE A 248 18.96 -9.77 -11.48
C PHE A 248 18.17 -9.87 -10.17
N ILE A 249 17.99 -8.74 -9.50
CA ILE A 249 17.00 -8.54 -8.43
C ILE A 249 16.06 -7.42 -8.84
N ILE A 250 14.77 -7.72 -8.99
CA ILE A 250 13.73 -6.71 -9.22
C ILE A 250 13.20 -6.21 -7.87
N VAL A 251 13.08 -4.89 -7.70
CA VAL A 251 12.61 -4.25 -6.46
C VAL A 251 11.36 -3.43 -6.76
N PRO A 252 10.19 -3.77 -6.19
CA PRO A 252 8.94 -3.02 -6.38
C PRO A 252 8.93 -1.74 -5.53
N ILE A 253 9.69 -0.72 -5.94
CA ILE A 253 10.04 0.45 -5.11
C ILE A 253 8.87 1.39 -4.80
N ALA A 254 7.80 1.31 -5.60
CA ALA A 254 6.63 2.18 -5.49
C ALA A 254 5.47 1.53 -4.72
N PHE A 255 5.64 0.32 -4.19
CA PHE A 255 4.59 -0.44 -3.50
C PHE A 255 5.02 -0.94 -2.14
N VAL A 256 4.09 -0.89 -1.19
CA VAL A 256 4.32 -1.33 0.20
C VAL A 256 3.54 -2.59 0.58
N ASN A 257 2.67 -3.06 -0.31
CA ASN A 257 1.91 -4.31 -0.19
C ASN A 257 2.14 -5.17 -1.43
N GLU A 258 2.09 -6.49 -1.24
CA GLU A 258 1.89 -7.40 -2.36
C GLU A 258 0.52 -7.14 -3.00
N HIS A 259 0.48 -7.21 -4.33
CA HIS A 259 -0.69 -6.96 -5.17
C HIS A 259 -0.45 -7.62 -6.54
N ILE A 260 -1.38 -7.44 -7.48
CA ILE A 260 -1.32 -8.17 -8.77
C ILE A 260 -0.04 -7.86 -9.53
N GLU A 261 0.48 -6.64 -9.49
CA GLU A 261 1.66 -6.30 -10.28
C GLU A 261 2.95 -6.86 -9.69
N THR A 262 3.05 -7.08 -8.38
CA THR A 262 4.19 -7.80 -7.81
C THR A 262 4.09 -9.30 -7.97
N LEU A 263 2.92 -9.89 -7.71
CA LEU A 263 2.73 -11.34 -7.67
C LEU A 263 2.52 -11.97 -9.03
N HIS A 264 2.03 -11.20 -10.02
CA HIS A 264 1.79 -11.69 -11.37
C HIS A 264 2.82 -11.13 -12.34
N GLU A 265 2.86 -9.81 -12.54
CA GLU A 265 3.75 -9.20 -13.54
C GLU A 265 5.23 -9.42 -13.18
N LEU A 266 5.66 -9.10 -11.96
CA LEU A 266 7.08 -9.28 -11.60
C LEU A 266 7.46 -10.75 -11.36
N ASP A 267 6.63 -11.53 -10.66
CA ASP A 267 6.97 -12.92 -10.31
C ASP A 267 6.75 -13.92 -11.47
N ILE A 268 5.62 -13.82 -12.18
CA ILE A 268 5.26 -14.78 -13.24
C ILE A 268 5.79 -14.26 -14.59
N GLU A 269 5.36 -13.08 -15.03
CA GLU A 269 5.74 -12.61 -16.37
C GLU A 269 7.25 -12.34 -16.48
N TYR A 270 7.88 -11.74 -15.45
CA TYR A 270 9.31 -11.40 -15.52
C TYR A 270 10.24 -12.45 -14.91
N CYS A 271 9.99 -12.88 -13.66
CA CYS A 271 10.92 -13.81 -12.99
C CYS A 271 10.80 -15.25 -13.49
N ASP A 272 9.67 -15.66 -14.10
CA ASP A 272 9.48 -17.00 -14.65
C ASP A 272 9.52 -16.98 -16.19
N GLU A 273 8.51 -16.39 -16.83
CA GLU A 273 8.32 -16.48 -18.29
C GLU A 273 9.47 -15.81 -19.07
N LEU A 274 9.73 -14.52 -18.82
CA LEU A 274 10.80 -13.76 -19.49
C LEU A 274 12.19 -14.32 -19.15
N ALA A 275 12.38 -14.79 -17.91
CA ALA A 275 13.63 -15.38 -17.47
C ALA A 275 13.97 -16.65 -18.27
N HIS A 276 12.96 -17.51 -18.49
CA HIS A 276 13.09 -18.70 -19.31
C HIS A 276 13.36 -18.32 -20.79
N GLU A 277 12.58 -17.40 -21.35
CA GLU A 277 12.74 -16.93 -22.74
C GLU A 277 14.18 -16.45 -23.01
N LEU A 278 14.72 -15.64 -22.08
CA LEU A 278 16.03 -15.00 -22.22
C LEU A 278 17.20 -15.84 -21.69
N LYS A 279 16.93 -17.05 -21.18
CA LYS A 279 17.91 -17.95 -20.54
C LYS A 279 18.72 -17.19 -19.48
N ILE A 280 18.03 -16.54 -18.55
CA ILE A 280 18.62 -15.85 -17.40
C ILE A 280 19.02 -16.90 -16.37
N ASP A 281 20.24 -16.82 -15.82
CA ASP A 281 20.74 -17.81 -14.86
C ASP A 281 19.99 -17.72 -13.53
N LYS A 282 19.78 -16.49 -13.04
CA LYS A 282 19.00 -16.25 -11.82
C LYS A 282 18.40 -14.86 -11.78
N ILE A 283 17.08 -14.81 -11.65
CA ILE A 283 16.34 -13.58 -11.36
C ILE A 283 15.47 -13.80 -10.12
N ARG A 284 15.39 -12.77 -9.29
CA ARG A 284 14.57 -12.77 -8.08
C ARG A 284 13.86 -11.44 -7.92
N ARG A 285 12.78 -11.44 -7.16
CA ARG A 285 12.10 -10.21 -6.74
C ARG A 285 12.27 -10.01 -5.23
N ALA A 286 12.57 -8.78 -4.81
CA ALA A 286 12.47 -8.38 -3.42
C ALA A 286 10.98 -8.30 -3.02
N ALA A 287 10.62 -8.93 -1.90
CA ALA A 287 9.26 -8.85 -1.38
C ALA A 287 8.88 -7.39 -1.06
N ALA A 288 7.61 -7.04 -1.24
CA ALA A 288 7.09 -5.77 -0.75
C ALA A 288 7.22 -5.70 0.79
N PRO A 289 7.32 -4.49 1.37
CA PRO A 289 7.41 -4.30 2.81
C PRO A 289 6.40 -5.09 3.65
N ASN A 290 5.12 -5.18 3.25
CA ASN A 290 4.08 -5.91 3.97
C ASN A 290 4.10 -5.61 5.49
N ASP A 291 4.21 -6.62 6.34
CA ASP A 291 4.25 -6.50 7.80
C ASP A 291 5.67 -6.40 8.37
N HIS A 292 6.68 -6.06 7.55
CA HIS A 292 8.06 -5.97 8.00
C HIS A 292 8.19 -5.06 9.24
N PRO A 293 8.84 -5.49 10.34
CA PRO A 293 8.84 -4.74 11.60
C PRO A 293 9.39 -3.31 11.48
N LEU A 294 10.43 -3.10 10.67
CA LEU A 294 10.95 -1.75 10.42
C LEU A 294 9.97 -0.88 9.64
N PHE A 295 9.15 -1.48 8.77
CA PHE A 295 8.14 -0.76 8.02
C PHE A 295 6.95 -0.37 8.89
N ILE A 296 6.49 -1.26 9.77
CA ILE A 296 5.47 -0.92 10.77
C ILE A 296 5.95 0.24 11.66
N LYS A 297 7.21 0.19 12.13
CA LYS A 297 7.83 1.30 12.85
C LYS A 297 7.87 2.58 12.03
N ALA A 298 8.15 2.47 10.72
CA ALA A 298 8.12 3.62 9.81
C ALA A 298 6.73 4.27 9.76
N LEU A 299 5.67 3.49 9.59
CA LEU A 299 4.30 4.00 9.53
C LEU A 299 3.91 4.73 10.84
N ALA A 300 4.23 4.13 11.99
CA ALA A 300 3.97 4.75 13.29
C ALA A 300 4.79 6.04 13.50
N ASP A 301 6.07 6.04 13.13
CA ASP A 301 6.94 7.22 13.24
C ASP A 301 6.49 8.37 12.35
N ILE A 302 6.05 8.07 11.12
CA ILE A 302 5.49 9.05 10.19
C ILE A 302 4.24 9.70 10.78
N VAL A 303 3.31 8.90 11.30
CA VAL A 303 2.06 9.42 11.89
C VAL A 303 2.34 10.21 13.16
N LYS A 304 3.21 9.72 14.06
CA LYS A 304 3.62 10.44 15.27
C LYS A 304 4.24 11.80 14.91
N THR A 305 5.21 11.80 14.00
CA THR A 305 5.89 13.03 13.56
C THR A 305 4.88 14.02 12.98
N HIS A 306 3.95 13.55 12.16
CA HIS A 306 2.87 14.39 11.61
C HIS A 306 2.00 15.01 12.69
N LEU A 307 1.50 14.22 13.64
CA LEU A 307 0.66 14.69 14.75
C LEU A 307 1.37 15.73 15.62
N HIS A 308 2.68 15.59 15.81
CA HIS A 308 3.49 16.52 16.61
C HIS A 308 3.97 17.75 15.85
N SER A 309 4.00 17.70 14.51
CA SER A 309 4.54 18.78 13.67
C SER A 309 3.75 20.08 13.71
N LYS A 310 2.47 20.03 14.10
CA LYS A 310 1.50 21.14 13.97
C LYS A 310 1.31 21.64 12.52
N ILE A 311 1.75 20.86 11.52
CA ILE A 311 1.54 21.14 10.10
C ILE A 311 0.45 20.17 9.56
N PRO A 312 -0.80 20.62 9.37
CA PRO A 312 -1.89 19.74 8.95
C PRO A 312 -1.82 19.34 7.47
N VAL A 313 -1.13 20.13 6.63
CA VAL A 313 -0.97 19.92 5.19
C VAL A 313 0.44 20.32 4.78
N SER A 314 1.12 19.50 3.98
CA SER A 314 2.45 19.85 3.49
C SER A 314 2.40 20.96 2.44
N ARG A 315 3.40 21.86 2.42
CA ARG A 315 3.52 22.90 1.38
C ARG A 315 3.56 22.32 -0.04
N LYS A 316 4.16 21.13 -0.20
CA LYS A 316 4.19 20.42 -1.50
C LYS A 316 2.79 19.97 -1.91
N PHE A 317 1.92 19.58 -0.98
CA PHE A 317 0.55 19.23 -1.30
C PHE A 317 -0.22 20.41 -1.90
N GLU A 318 0.00 21.64 -1.46
CA GLU A 318 -0.72 22.81 -1.98
C GLU A 318 -0.35 23.16 -3.43
N THR A 319 0.82 22.71 -3.89
CA THR A 319 1.26 22.91 -5.27
C THR A 319 0.53 21.99 -6.25
N ARG A 320 0.25 22.50 -7.45
CA ARG A 320 -0.27 21.72 -8.59
C ARG A 320 0.84 21.44 -9.60
N CYS A 321 0.64 20.42 -10.43
CA CYS A 321 1.48 20.24 -11.63
C CYS A 321 1.44 21.52 -12.49
N PRO A 322 2.57 21.96 -13.07
CA PRO A 322 2.64 23.19 -13.87
C PRO A 322 1.59 23.27 -14.99
N HIS A 323 1.29 22.15 -15.65
CA HIS A 323 0.30 22.04 -16.73
C HIS A 323 -0.96 21.27 -16.32
N CYS A 324 -1.41 21.43 -15.07
CA CYS A 324 -2.60 20.74 -14.57
C CYS A 324 -3.88 21.23 -15.27
N VAL A 325 -4.53 20.36 -16.04
CA VAL A 325 -5.81 20.64 -16.72
C VAL A 325 -7.04 20.20 -15.91
N ASN A 326 -6.85 19.49 -14.80
CA ASN A 326 -7.95 19.04 -13.96
C ASN A 326 -8.38 20.16 -13.00
N LYS A 327 -9.53 20.78 -13.29
CA LYS A 327 -10.10 21.87 -12.47
C LYS A 327 -10.31 21.45 -11.01
N ASN A 328 -10.65 20.18 -10.78
CA ASN A 328 -10.88 19.65 -9.43
C ASN A 328 -9.62 19.65 -8.57
N CYS A 329 -8.41 19.53 -9.17
CA CYS A 329 -7.17 19.51 -8.39
C CYS A 329 -6.91 20.83 -7.66
N TYR A 330 -7.35 21.96 -8.23
CA TYR A 330 -7.24 23.26 -7.55
C TYR A 330 -8.20 23.35 -6.37
N SER A 331 -9.49 23.15 -6.64
CA SER A 331 -10.54 23.26 -5.62
C SER A 331 -10.33 22.28 -4.48
N SER A 332 -9.89 21.06 -4.78
CA SER A 332 -9.55 20.04 -3.78
C SER A 332 -8.42 20.51 -2.86
N LYS A 333 -7.33 21.05 -3.41
CA LYS A 333 -6.19 21.51 -2.61
C LYS A 333 -6.54 22.70 -1.72
N ILE A 334 -7.27 23.67 -2.26
CA ILE A 334 -7.76 24.82 -1.47
C ILE A 334 -8.66 24.32 -0.34
N TRP A 335 -9.62 23.44 -0.65
CA TRP A 335 -10.53 22.89 0.36
C TRP A 335 -9.77 22.19 1.49
N PHE A 336 -8.74 21.40 1.17
CA PHE A 336 -7.90 20.76 2.18
C PHE A 336 -7.03 21.76 2.95
N SER A 337 -6.51 22.82 2.33
CA SER A 337 -5.75 23.86 3.04
C SER A 337 -6.63 24.60 4.06
N GLU A 338 -7.87 24.91 3.66
CA GLU A 338 -8.87 25.57 4.52
C GLU A 338 -9.45 24.63 5.59
N ASN A 339 -9.54 23.33 5.30
CA ASN A 339 -10.17 22.34 6.19
C ASN A 339 -9.19 21.47 7.01
N CYS A 340 -7.90 21.59 6.68
CA CYS A 340 -6.69 21.16 7.37
C CYS A 340 -6.52 21.68 8.81
N ARG A 341 -6.56 20.87 9.89
CA ARG A 341 -6.10 21.32 11.23
C ARG A 341 -5.62 20.20 12.15
N LEU A 342 -4.63 20.51 13.00
CA LEU A 342 -4.12 19.63 14.07
C LEU A 342 -4.65 20.12 15.43
#